data_AF-A0A2V7JJY6-F1
#
_entry.id   AF-A0A2V7JJY6-F1
#
_cell.length_a   1.000
_cell.length_b   1.000
_cell.length_c   1.000
_cell.angle_alpha   90.00
_cell.angle_beta   90.00
_cell.angle_gamma   90.00
#
_symmetry.space_group_name_H-M   'P 1'
#
loop_
_entity.id
_entity.type
_entity.pdbx_description
1 polymer ?
#
loop_
_entity_poly.entity_id
_entity_poly.type
_entity_poly.pdbx_seq_one_letter_code
_entity_poly.pdbx_strand_id
1 'polypeptide(L)'
;MAKKETGAILSIDGREVRITNPDKPWFSRDVKLSKLDVVKYYLQVASGAVAGVRDRPNVLKRFVDGAEKPPFYQKRAPENTPD
;
A
#
# COMPACT_ATOMS: atom_id res chain seq x y z
N MET A 1 -1.63 -26.07 4.44
CA MET A 1 -1.64 -25.57 3.05
C MET A 1 -0.57 -24.49 2.94
N ALA A 2 0.56 -24.76 2.29
CA ALA A 2 1.63 -23.78 2.12
C ALA A 2 1.13 -22.59 1.27
N LYS A 3 1.13 -21.39 1.85
CA LYS A 3 0.72 -20.16 1.17
C LYS A 3 1.78 -19.87 0.11
N LYS A 4 1.44 -20.03 -1.17
CA LYS A 4 2.32 -19.66 -2.30
C LYS A 4 2.52 -18.14 -2.22
N GLU A 5 3.63 -17.72 -1.63
CA GLU A 5 4.00 -16.30 -1.52
C GLU A 5 4.46 -15.78 -2.88
N THR A 6 3.52 -15.54 -3.79
CA THR A 6 3.76 -14.74 -4.99
C THR A 6 3.87 -13.27 -4.56
N GLY A 7 4.98 -12.91 -3.90
CA GLY A 7 5.29 -11.51 -3.60
C GLY A 7 5.82 -10.81 -4.84
N ALA A 8 5.37 -9.58 -5.09
CA ALA A 8 6.02 -8.73 -6.09
C ALA A 8 7.08 -7.87 -5.38
N ILE A 9 8.27 -7.74 -5.96
CA ILE A 9 9.31 -6.81 -5.49
C ILE A 9 9.38 -5.68 -6.51
N LEU A 10 9.28 -4.44 -6.03
CA LEU A 10 9.40 -3.24 -6.85
C LEU A 10 10.66 -2.47 -6.44
N SER A 11 11.48 -2.07 -7.40
CA SER A 11 12.57 -1.12 -7.16
C SER A 11 12.05 0.31 -7.38
N ILE A 12 12.06 1.13 -6.33
CA ILE A 12 11.50 2.48 -6.30
C ILE A 12 12.57 3.39 -5.68
N ASP A 13 13.06 4.38 -6.44
CA ASP A 13 14.08 5.33 -6.00
C ASP A 13 15.30 4.68 -5.32
N GLY A 14 15.77 3.55 -5.87
CA GLY A 14 16.91 2.80 -5.34
C GLY A 14 16.62 1.93 -4.11
N ARG A 15 15.36 1.82 -3.68
CA ARG A 15 14.91 0.95 -2.58
C ARG A 15 14.05 -0.20 -3.10
N GLU A 16 14.29 -1.41 -2.60
CA GLU A 16 13.43 -2.56 -2.89
C GLU A 16 12.24 -2.63 -1.92
N VAL A 17 11.03 -2.63 -2.45
CA VAL A 17 9.80 -2.69 -1.67
C VAL A 17 9.04 -3.97 -2.00
N ARG A 18 8.85 -4.83 -0.98
CA ARG A 18 8.11 -6.09 -1.11
C ARG A 18 6.61 -5.89 -0.94
N ILE A 19 5.85 -6.21 -1.98
CA ILE A 19 4.38 -6.21 -1.97
C ILE A 19 3.87 -7.64 -1.79
N THR A 20 3.39 -7.94 -0.59
CA THR A 20 2.75 -9.22 -0.27
C THR A 20 1.28 -9.26 -0.72
N ASN A 21 0.84 -10.41 -1.23
CA ASN A 21 -0.50 -10.63 -1.80
C ASN A 21 -0.86 -9.56 -2.87
N PRO A 22 -0.07 -9.41 -3.95
CA PRO A 22 -0.28 -8.37 -4.97
C PRO A 22 -1.66 -8.49 -5.63
N ASP A 23 -2.12 -9.72 -5.87
CA ASP A 23 -3.40 -10.00 -6.53
C ASP A 23 -4.62 -9.90 -5.59
N LYS A 24 -4.42 -9.55 -4.31
CA LYS A 24 -5.54 -9.41 -3.36
C LYS A 24 -6.53 -8.35 -3.89
N PRO A 25 -7.82 -8.69 -4.07
CA PRO A 25 -8.84 -7.71 -4.42
C PRO A 25 -8.90 -6.62 -3.35
N TRP A 26 -8.67 -5.37 -3.76
CA TRP A 26 -8.64 -4.21 -2.87
C TRP A 26 -9.89 -3.36 -3.00
N PHE A 27 -10.30 -3.09 -4.24
CA PHE A 27 -11.63 -2.59 -4.58
C PHE A 27 -12.33 -3.68 -5.34
N SER A 28 -13.37 -4.29 -4.76
CA SER A 28 -13.96 -5.54 -5.28
C SER A 28 -15.31 -5.33 -5.97
N ARG A 29 -15.98 -4.20 -5.73
CA ARG A 29 -17.33 -3.93 -6.23
C ARG A 29 -17.34 -3.36 -7.64
N ASP A 30 -16.84 -2.13 -7.80
CA ASP A 30 -17.03 -1.36 -9.04
C ASP A 30 -15.81 -1.48 -9.95
N VAL A 31 -14.71 -0.82 -9.57
CA VAL A 31 -13.48 -0.72 -10.40
C VAL A 31 -12.63 -1.99 -10.41
N LYS A 32 -12.88 -2.95 -9.51
CA LYS A 32 -12.24 -4.27 -9.45
C LYS A 32 -10.70 -4.20 -9.55
N LEU A 33 -10.07 -3.54 -8.58
CA LEU A 33 -8.61 -3.33 -8.54
C LEU A 33 -7.94 -4.21 -7.50
N SER A 34 -6.75 -4.73 -7.83
CA SER A 34 -5.89 -5.46 -6.90
C SER A 34 -5.07 -4.53 -6.01
N LYS A 35 -4.42 -5.08 -4.97
CA LYS A 35 -3.47 -4.34 -4.13
C LYS A 35 -2.33 -3.76 -4.97
N LEU A 36 -1.82 -4.51 -5.95
CA LEU A 36 -0.75 -4.05 -6.82
C LEU A 36 -1.20 -2.88 -7.71
N ASP A 37 -2.45 -2.86 -8.17
CA ASP A 37 -2.98 -1.74 -8.96
C ASP A 37 -3.05 -0.44 -8.14
N VAL A 38 -3.45 -0.55 -6.85
CA VAL A 38 -3.43 0.60 -5.93
C VAL A 38 -2.00 1.11 -5.71
N VAL A 39 -1.02 0.22 -5.57
CA VAL A 39 0.40 0.61 -5.47
C VAL A 39 0.86 1.33 -6.74
N LYS A 40 0.55 0.78 -7.92
CA LYS A 40 0.89 1.40 -9.22
C LYS A 40 0.25 2.79 -9.38
N TYR A 41 -1.00 2.96 -8.94
CA TYR A 41 -1.65 4.27 -8.92
C TYR A 41 -0.89 5.28 -8.06
N TYR A 42 -0.48 4.91 -6.84
CA TYR A 42 0.33 5.78 -6.00
C TYR A 42 1.66 6.16 -6.65
N LEU A 43 2.33 5.22 -7.34
CA LEU A 43 3.56 5.52 -8.08
C LEU A 43 3.34 6.51 -9.22
N GLN A 44 2.20 6.44 -9.93
CA GLN A 44 1.87 7.39 -11.00
C GLN A 44 1.70 8.83 -10.49
N VAL A 45 1.19 9.00 -9.27
CA VAL A 45 0.91 10.34 -8.69
C VAL A 45 1.93 10.77 -7.62
N ALA A 46 2.94 9.93 -7.33
CA ALA A 46 3.83 10.09 -6.17
C ALA A 46 4.54 11.45 -6.15
N SER A 47 5.03 11.92 -7.29
CA SER A 47 5.80 13.17 -7.38
C SER A 47 5.01 14.38 -6.85
N GLY A 48 3.76 14.54 -7.28
CA GLY A 48 2.88 15.62 -6.83
C GLY A 48 2.32 15.36 -5.43
N ALA A 49 1.89 14.13 -5.15
CA ALA A 49 1.29 13.77 -3.86
C ALA A 49 2.28 13.96 -2.70
N VAL A 50 3.51 13.44 -2.84
CA VAL A 50 4.56 13.54 -1.81
C VAL A 50 5.00 14.99 -1.63
N ALA A 51 5.09 15.79 -2.69
CA ALA A 51 5.39 17.22 -2.57
C ALA A 51 4.36 17.96 -1.70
N GLY A 52 3.07 17.64 -1.84
CA GLY A 52 2.00 18.28 -1.06
C GLY A 52 1.95 17.89 0.42
N VAL A 53 2.42 16.70 0.78
CA VAL A 53 2.41 16.18 2.16
C VAL A 53 3.77 16.15 2.83
N ARG A 54 4.81 16.65 2.15
CA ARG A 54 6.19 16.70 2.68
C ARG A 54 6.22 17.45 4.01
N ASP A 55 7.00 16.91 4.96
CA ASP A 55 7.22 17.46 6.30
C ASP A 55 5.95 17.61 7.16
N ARG A 56 4.88 16.88 6.82
CA ARG A 56 3.65 16.82 7.62
C ARG A 56 3.53 15.49 8.35
N PRO A 57 3.14 15.48 9.63
CA PRO A 57 2.80 14.24 10.32
C PRO A 57 1.57 13.62 9.66
N ASN A 58 1.63 12.33 9.35
CA ASN A 58 0.57 11.59 8.67
C ASN A 58 -0.05 10.52 9.57
N VAL A 59 -1.35 10.31 9.41
CA VAL A 59 -2.08 9.17 10.00
C VAL A 59 -2.46 8.21 8.88
N LEU A 60 -2.18 6.92 9.05
CA LEU A 60 -2.55 5.92 8.05
C LEU A 60 -3.93 5.36 8.36
N LYS A 61 -4.88 5.55 7.44
CA LYS A 61 -6.15 4.82 7.42
C LYS A 61 -5.95 3.53 6.62
N ARG A 62 -5.92 2.39 7.31
CA ARG A 62 -5.51 1.11 6.73
C ARG A 62 -6.71 0.17 6.59
N PHE A 63 -6.86 -0.40 5.40
CA PHE A 63 -7.90 -1.35 5.03
C PHE A 63 -7.27 -2.72 4.79
N VAL A 64 -6.95 -3.46 5.87
CA VAL A 64 -6.19 -4.72 5.75
C VAL A 64 -6.90 -5.72 4.85
N ASP A 65 -8.23 -5.74 4.91
CA ASP A 65 -9.10 -6.70 4.23
C ASP A 65 -9.85 -6.15 3.01
N GLY A 66 -9.33 -5.06 2.43
CA GLY A 66 -9.93 -4.39 1.28
C GLY A 66 -10.80 -3.21 1.66
N ALA A 67 -11.06 -2.34 0.70
CA ALA A 67 -11.72 -1.04 0.89
C ALA A 67 -13.16 -1.15 1.40
N GLU A 68 -13.82 -2.29 1.17
CA GLU A 68 -15.19 -2.55 1.61
C GLU A 68 -15.30 -3.02 3.07
N LYS A 69 -14.16 -3.28 3.74
CA LYS A 69 -14.13 -3.71 5.14
C LYS A 69 -13.79 -2.53 6.07
N PRO A 70 -14.13 -2.62 7.37
CA PRO A 70 -13.80 -1.58 8.33
C PRO A 70 -12.30 -1.26 8.34
N PRO A 71 -11.91 0.02 8.30
CA PRO A 71 -10.53 0.43 8.43
C PRO A 71 -10.10 0.51 9.90
N PHE A 72 -8.80 0.62 10.12
CA PHE A 72 -8.26 1.13 11.37
C PHE A 72 -7.32 2.33 11.11
N TYR A 73 -7.13 3.17 12.13
CA TYR A 73 -6.26 4.34 12.05
C TYR A 73 -4.98 4.10 12.84
N GLN A 74 -3.85 4.20 12.15
CA GLN A 74 -2.53 4.06 12.74
C GLN A 74 -1.87 5.44 12.82
N LYS A 75 -1.79 5.97 14.05
CA LYS A 75 -1.20 7.29 14.33
C LYS A 75 0.31 7.21 14.62
N ARG A 76 0.76 6.13 15.26
CA ARG A 76 2.16 5.91 15.62
C ARG A 76 2.83 5.01 14.58
N ALA A 77 4.07 5.32 14.22
CA ALA A 77 4.88 4.44 13.39
C ALA A 77 5.13 3.10 14.13
N PRO A 78 5.01 1.94 13.46
CA PRO A 78 5.36 0.66 14.05
C PRO A 78 6.87 0.56 14.32
N GLU A 79 7.26 -0.30 15.26
CA GLU A 79 8.68 -0.56 15.57
C GLU A 79 9.45 -1.14 14.37
N ASN A 80 8.78 -1.89 13.50
CA ASN A 80 9.37 -2.53 12.32
C ASN A 80 9.25 -1.69 11.04
N THR A 81 9.28 -0.37 11.16
CA THR A 81 9.31 0.52 10.00
C THR A 81 10.69 0.42 9.32
N PRO A 82 10.78 0.36 7.97
CA PRO A 82 12.06 0.41 7.29
C PRO A 82 12.82 1.71 7.57
N ASP A 83 14.16 1.65 7.60
CA ASP A 83 15.06 2.80 7.69
C ASP A 83 14.94 3.76 6.47
#